data_AF-A0A8J5XUX3-F1
#
_entry.id   AF-A0A8J5XUX3-F1
#
_cell.length_a   1.000
_cell.length_b   1.000
_cell.length_c   1.000
_cell.angle_alpha   90.00
_cell.angle_beta   90.00
_cell.angle_gamma   90.00
#
_symmetry.space_group_name_H-M   'P 1'
#
loop_
_entity.id
_entity.type
_entity.pdbx_description
1 polymer ?
#
loop_
_entity_poly.entity_id
_entity_poly.type
_entity_poly.pdbx_seq_one_letter_code
_entity_poly.pdbx_strand_id
1 'polypeptide(L)'
;MRDVHIAPLHITPQSTTLSALLGLLGGACLALAASAHLLLRGRITGISGICAALSSPFLAPEKRHWRVAFLAGMGVASALVARLLPEAFAADAQDPSPLAAFVAGALVGAGTKLGSGCTSGHGVCGLPRFSRRSLVAVCTFMAVGVITASTIGALGLRPALTTPAPPSAALSGAVAAAAAMALAVLIGGRTPAANGKDELAPREHVDAALSAGLGALFAVGLSVSGMARPSRVLGFLDPFSRAGWDPTLACVLGGALAVNVCTFGLILRRSRPLLARAFELPTARDVTPSLLVGSATFGLGWGLAGVCPGPAIVILGAGKPVAVAFVAALLGAQAATEAAQACYDVAPAHAVVAVAPALAAASGADPDLAERAHGLCVGGSRVAASAALLGAGRT
;
A
#
# COMPACT_ATOMS: atom_id res chain seq x y z
N MET A 1 15.61 35.40 35.51
CA MET A 1 16.06 34.23 34.73
C MET A 1 15.73 33.02 35.57
N ARG A 2 14.75 32.20 35.16
CA ARG A 2 14.41 30.95 35.87
C ARG A 2 15.16 29.84 35.15
N ASP A 3 16.07 29.19 35.86
CA ASP A 3 16.81 28.03 35.40
C ASP A 3 15.83 26.89 35.13
N VAL A 4 15.62 26.59 33.85
CA VAL A 4 14.94 25.37 33.42
C VAL A 4 15.97 24.26 33.58
N HIS A 5 15.89 23.52 34.69
CA HIS A 5 16.58 22.25 34.84
C HIS A 5 16.07 21.29 33.75
N ILE A 6 16.82 21.18 32.66
CA ILE A 6 16.64 20.10 31.68
C ILE A 6 17.22 18.85 32.33
N ALA A 7 16.36 18.04 32.96
CA ALA A 7 16.73 16.69 33.34
C ALA A 7 17.11 15.91 32.06
N PRO A 8 18.28 15.25 32.01
CA PRO A 8 18.64 14.42 30.88
C PRO A 8 17.66 13.25 30.82
N LEU A 9 16.86 13.22 29.76
CA LEU A 9 15.87 12.17 29.51
C LEU A 9 16.63 10.88 29.21
N HIS A 10 16.93 10.11 30.25
CA HIS A 10 17.51 8.78 30.15
C HIS A 10 16.54 7.88 29.37
N ILE A 11 16.86 7.62 28.11
CA ILE A 11 16.30 6.51 27.34
C ILE A 11 16.63 5.25 28.13
N THR A 12 15.66 4.62 28.80
CA THR A 12 15.91 3.35 29.46
C THR A 12 16.08 2.27 28.39
N PRO A 13 17.16 1.48 28.41
CA PRO A 13 17.43 0.48 27.37
C PRO A 13 16.34 -0.59 27.25
N GLN A 14 15.52 -0.79 28.30
CA GLN A 14 14.42 -1.74 28.33
C GLN A 14 13.24 -1.35 27.41
N SER A 15 12.93 -0.07 27.20
CA SER A 15 11.81 0.35 26.33
C SER A 15 12.11 0.15 24.84
N THR A 16 13.39 0.18 24.47
CA THR A 16 13.84 0.05 23.07
C THR A 16 13.78 -1.40 22.60
N THR A 17 14.24 -2.36 23.42
CA THR A 17 14.21 -3.79 23.09
C THR A 17 12.78 -4.31 22.92
N LEU A 18 11.88 -3.90 23.82
CA LEU A 18 10.47 -4.26 23.70
C LEU A 18 9.89 -3.70 22.39
N SER A 19 10.02 -2.40 22.14
CA SER A 19 9.49 -1.76 20.92
C SER A 19 10.02 -2.40 19.63
N ALA A 20 11.31 -2.77 19.60
CA ALA A 20 11.91 -3.50 18.48
C ALA A 20 11.30 -4.89 18.27
N LEU A 21 11.10 -5.65 19.35
CA LEU A 21 10.43 -6.96 19.30
C LEU A 21 8.98 -6.82 18.81
N LEU A 22 8.26 -5.79 19.27
CA LEU A 22 6.88 -5.53 18.82
C LEU A 22 6.83 -5.14 17.35
N GLY A 23 7.82 -4.37 16.90
CA GLY A 23 8.03 -4.08 15.49
C GLY A 23 8.19 -5.36 14.68
N LEU A 24 9.11 -6.25 15.08
CA LEU A 24 9.36 -7.53 14.40
C LEU A 24 8.11 -8.42 14.37
N LEU A 25 7.41 -8.58 15.50
CA LEU A 25 6.19 -9.39 15.59
C LEU A 25 5.05 -8.82 14.74
N GLY A 26 4.85 -7.49 14.79
CA GLY A 26 3.88 -6.81 13.95
C GLY A 26 4.20 -7.00 12.47
N GLY A 27 5.47 -6.81 12.08
CA GLY A 27 5.96 -7.05 10.73
C GLY A 27 5.73 -8.49 10.25
N ALA A 28 6.01 -9.47 11.11
CA ALA A 28 5.73 -10.88 10.84
C ALA A 28 4.22 -11.12 10.62
N CYS A 29 3.33 -10.50 11.40
CA CYS A 29 1.89 -10.60 11.19
C CYS A 29 1.45 -10.01 9.83
N LEU A 30 1.99 -8.85 9.44
CA LEU A 30 1.71 -8.25 8.13
C LEU A 30 2.15 -9.17 6.99
N ALA A 31 3.34 -9.76 7.11
CA ALA A 31 3.90 -10.69 6.14
C ALA A 31 3.11 -12.00 6.07
N LEU A 32 2.68 -12.55 7.21
CA LEU A 32 1.82 -13.74 7.23
C LEU A 32 0.46 -13.47 6.57
N ALA A 33 -0.17 -12.32 6.85
CA ALA A 33 -1.40 -11.92 6.18
C ALA A 33 -1.21 -11.81 4.66
N ALA A 34 -0.12 -11.17 4.22
CA ALA A 34 0.20 -11.01 2.80
C ALA A 34 0.53 -12.34 2.11
N SER A 35 1.33 -13.18 2.76
CA SER A 35 1.72 -14.51 2.28
C SER A 35 0.53 -15.45 2.21
N ALA A 36 -0.34 -15.45 3.20
CA ALA A 36 -1.56 -16.27 3.19
C ALA A 36 -2.51 -15.80 2.09
N HIS A 37 -2.66 -14.49 1.86
CA HIS A 37 -3.44 -14.00 0.73
C HIS A 37 -2.87 -14.47 -0.61
N LEU A 38 -1.55 -14.38 -0.78
CA LEU A 38 -0.87 -14.83 -1.99
C LEU A 38 -0.99 -16.34 -2.20
N LEU A 39 -0.79 -17.14 -1.14
CA LEU A 39 -0.88 -18.60 -1.21
C LEU A 39 -2.31 -19.07 -1.50
N LEU A 40 -3.30 -18.47 -0.85
CA LEU A 40 -4.69 -18.89 -0.97
C LEU A 40 -5.30 -18.40 -2.28
N ARG A 41 -5.12 -17.11 -2.62
CA ARG A 41 -5.84 -16.46 -3.73
C ARG A 41 -4.97 -16.12 -4.93
N GLY A 42 -3.66 -16.24 -4.82
CA GLY A 42 -2.73 -15.83 -5.87
C GLY A 42 -2.57 -14.33 -6.02
N ARG A 43 -3.06 -13.51 -5.08
CA ARG A 43 -3.11 -12.04 -5.18
C ARG A 43 -2.20 -11.37 -4.16
N ILE A 44 -1.63 -10.21 -4.52
CA ILE A 44 -0.78 -9.42 -3.61
C ILE A 44 -1.62 -8.41 -2.82
N THR A 45 -1.41 -8.37 -1.50
CA THR A 45 -2.03 -7.40 -0.59
C THR A 45 -1.22 -6.10 -0.51
N GLY A 46 -1.51 -5.16 -1.41
CA GLY A 46 -1.09 -3.76 -1.25
C GLY A 46 -2.28 -2.91 -0.86
N ILE A 47 -2.30 -2.35 0.36
CA ILE A 47 -3.47 -1.60 0.87
C ILE A 47 -3.81 -0.43 -0.05
N SER A 48 -2.81 0.33 -0.51
CA SER A 48 -3.05 1.43 -1.45
C SER A 48 -3.62 0.95 -2.78
N GLY A 49 -3.26 -0.25 -3.23
CA GLY A 49 -3.84 -0.86 -4.44
C GLY A 49 -5.28 -1.33 -4.21
N ILE A 50 -5.60 -1.80 -3.00
CA ILE A 50 -6.99 -2.11 -2.60
C ILE A 50 -7.82 -0.83 -2.58
N CYS A 51 -7.34 0.24 -1.92
CA CYS A 51 -8.00 1.54 -1.91
C CYS A 51 -8.16 2.14 -3.32
N ALA A 52 -7.09 2.14 -4.13
CA ALA A 52 -7.10 2.69 -5.48
C ALA A 52 -8.03 1.92 -6.42
N ALA A 53 -8.12 0.59 -6.25
CA ALA A 53 -9.08 -0.21 -7.00
C ALA A 53 -10.52 0.14 -6.60
N LEU A 54 -10.79 0.34 -5.30
CA LEU A 54 -12.12 0.72 -4.82
C LEU A 54 -12.53 2.16 -5.16
N SER A 55 -11.56 3.05 -5.38
CA SER A 55 -11.79 4.41 -5.86
C SER A 55 -11.98 4.50 -7.38
N SER A 56 -11.61 3.45 -8.12
CA SER A 56 -11.78 3.40 -9.58
C SER A 56 -13.26 3.22 -9.92
N PRO A 57 -13.85 4.12 -10.74
CA PRO A 57 -15.22 3.95 -11.22
C PRO A 57 -15.36 2.79 -12.21
N PHE A 58 -14.23 2.29 -12.75
CA PHE A 58 -14.17 1.22 -13.74
C PHE A 58 -13.97 -0.17 -13.11
N LEU A 59 -13.93 -0.27 -11.78
CA LEU A 59 -13.76 -1.56 -11.11
C LEU A 59 -15.02 -2.41 -11.27
N ALA A 60 -14.86 -3.55 -11.95
CA ALA A 60 -15.93 -4.51 -12.12
C ALA A 60 -16.45 -5.03 -10.75
N PRO A 61 -17.78 -5.11 -10.54
CA PRO A 61 -18.38 -5.44 -9.24
C PRO A 61 -17.87 -6.74 -8.62
N GLU A 62 -17.62 -7.75 -9.45
CA GLU A 62 -17.12 -9.08 -9.05
C GLU A 62 -15.68 -9.05 -8.52
N LYS A 63 -14.95 -7.94 -8.68
CA LYS A 63 -13.62 -7.75 -8.11
C LYS A 63 -13.65 -6.95 -6.81
N ARG A 64 -14.82 -6.40 -6.44
CA ARG A 64 -14.97 -5.48 -5.31
C ARG A 64 -15.11 -6.21 -3.97
N HIS A 65 -15.81 -7.34 -3.95
CA HIS A 65 -16.20 -8.05 -2.72
C HIS A 65 -15.02 -8.37 -1.77
N TRP A 66 -13.95 -8.99 -2.26
CA TRP A 66 -12.80 -9.36 -1.41
C TRP A 66 -12.02 -8.15 -0.89
N ARG A 67 -11.94 -7.08 -1.70
CA ARG A 67 -11.26 -5.83 -1.36
C ARG A 67 -11.98 -5.11 -0.23
N VAL A 68 -13.30 -4.99 -0.36
CA VAL A 68 -14.17 -4.45 0.69
C VAL A 68 -14.09 -5.31 1.94
N ALA A 69 -14.17 -6.64 1.80
CA ALA A 69 -14.08 -7.54 2.94
C ALA A 69 -12.74 -7.42 3.68
N PHE A 70 -11.61 -7.28 2.98
CA PHE A 70 -10.29 -7.06 3.59
C PHE A 70 -10.25 -5.75 4.38
N LEU A 71 -10.69 -4.63 3.81
CA LEU A 71 -10.72 -3.35 4.52
C LEU A 71 -11.73 -3.33 5.67
N ALA A 72 -12.88 -3.98 5.51
CA ALA A 72 -13.88 -4.14 6.57
C ALA A 72 -13.31 -4.97 7.73
N GLY A 73 -12.61 -6.07 7.43
CA GLY A 73 -11.89 -6.87 8.42
C GLY A 73 -10.85 -6.05 9.18
N MET A 74 -10.09 -5.20 8.49
CA MET A 74 -9.17 -4.25 9.14
C MET A 74 -9.90 -3.29 10.08
N GLY A 75 -11.00 -2.69 9.61
CA GLY A 75 -11.79 -1.73 10.38
C GLY A 75 -12.42 -2.34 11.62
N VAL A 76 -13.08 -3.51 11.47
CA VAL A 76 -13.73 -4.23 12.58
C VAL A 76 -12.70 -4.69 13.61
N ALA A 77 -11.59 -5.28 13.17
CA ALA A 77 -10.52 -5.69 14.08
C ALA A 77 -9.92 -4.48 14.81
N SER A 78 -9.71 -3.36 14.10
CA SER A 78 -9.22 -2.14 14.73
C SER A 78 -10.19 -1.59 15.77
N ALA A 79 -11.50 -1.53 15.47
CA ALA A 79 -12.54 -1.12 16.42
C ALA A 79 -12.55 -2.01 17.68
N LEU A 80 -12.35 -3.33 17.50
CA LEU A 80 -12.26 -4.26 18.62
C LEU A 80 -10.98 -4.02 19.44
N VAL A 81 -9.82 -3.88 18.79
CA VAL A 81 -8.56 -3.58 19.47
C VAL A 81 -8.64 -2.24 20.20
N ALA A 82 -9.31 -1.23 19.65
CA ALA A 82 -9.50 0.06 20.31
C ALA A 82 -10.35 -0.04 21.59
N ARG A 83 -11.30 -0.97 21.64
CA ARG A 83 -12.11 -1.23 22.85
C ARG A 83 -11.35 -2.06 23.89
N LEU A 84 -10.60 -3.06 23.45
CA LEU A 84 -9.86 -3.96 24.34
C LEU A 84 -8.56 -3.34 24.86
N LEU A 85 -7.93 -2.51 24.03
CA LEU A 85 -6.61 -1.90 24.24
C LEU A 85 -6.66 -0.40 23.87
N PRO A 86 -7.38 0.44 24.62
CA PRO A 86 -7.51 1.88 24.31
C PRO A 86 -6.16 2.57 24.19
N GLU A 87 -5.18 2.14 24.99
CA GLU A 87 -3.82 2.65 24.98
C GLU A 87 -3.20 2.59 23.57
N ALA A 88 -3.47 1.53 22.80
CA ALA A 88 -2.93 1.36 21.44
C ALA A 88 -3.30 2.50 20.48
N PHE A 89 -4.39 3.22 20.78
CA PHE A 89 -4.92 4.33 20.00
C PHE A 89 -5.08 5.62 20.81
N ALA A 90 -4.36 5.74 21.93
CA ALA A 90 -4.35 6.96 22.74
C ALA A 90 -4.07 8.20 21.86
N ALA A 91 -4.59 9.36 22.30
CA ALA A 91 -4.36 10.63 21.62
C ALA A 91 -2.84 10.88 21.52
N ASP A 92 -2.39 11.22 20.32
CA ASP A 92 -0.98 11.46 20.04
C ASP A 92 -0.79 12.96 19.85
N ALA A 93 0.23 13.56 20.47
CA ALA A 93 0.57 14.96 20.24
C ALA A 93 0.94 15.23 18.76
N GLN A 94 1.30 14.18 18.02
CA GLN A 94 1.57 14.22 16.58
C GLN A 94 0.34 13.90 15.71
N ASP A 95 -0.86 13.74 16.30
CA ASP A 95 -2.09 13.59 15.50
C ASP A 95 -2.25 14.86 14.63
N PRO A 96 -2.28 14.73 13.29
CA PRO A 96 -2.27 15.90 12.40
C PRO A 96 -3.58 16.69 12.53
N SER A 97 -3.52 18.00 12.31
CA SER A 97 -4.74 18.81 12.18
C SER A 97 -5.59 18.27 11.01
N PRO A 98 -6.93 18.45 11.00
CA PRO A 98 -7.78 17.96 9.92
C PRO A 98 -7.32 18.44 8.53
N LEU A 99 -6.83 19.67 8.44
CA LEU A 99 -6.26 20.22 7.21
C LEU A 99 -4.96 19.53 6.81
N ALA A 100 -4.03 19.34 7.75
CA ALA A 100 -2.78 18.62 7.49
C ALA A 100 -3.05 17.15 7.09
N ALA A 101 -4.02 16.50 7.73
CA ALA A 101 -4.48 15.16 7.41
C ALA A 101 -5.08 15.09 5.99
N PHE A 102 -5.89 16.08 5.61
CA PHE A 102 -6.46 16.17 4.26
C PHE A 102 -5.36 16.36 3.21
N VAL A 103 -4.45 17.32 3.40
CA VAL A 103 -3.34 17.59 2.46
C VAL A 103 -2.42 16.37 2.34
N ALA A 104 -2.03 15.76 3.46
CA ALA A 104 -1.22 14.55 3.46
C ALA A 104 -1.95 13.39 2.78
N GLY A 105 -3.25 13.21 3.07
CA GLY A 105 -4.09 12.19 2.44
C GLY A 105 -4.14 12.36 0.92
N ALA A 106 -4.31 13.59 0.42
CA ALA A 106 -4.31 13.89 -1.00
C ALA A 106 -2.95 13.59 -1.67
N LEU A 107 -1.85 14.03 -1.07
CA LEU A 107 -0.49 13.77 -1.55
C LEU A 107 -0.19 12.26 -1.58
N VAL A 108 -0.52 11.55 -0.51
CA VAL A 108 -0.36 10.08 -0.42
C VAL A 108 -1.27 9.39 -1.44
N GLY A 109 -2.51 9.82 -1.60
CA GLY A 109 -3.44 9.25 -2.59
C GLY A 109 -2.93 9.38 -4.01
N ALA A 110 -2.58 10.60 -4.44
CA ALA A 110 -2.01 10.85 -5.77
C ALA A 110 -0.68 10.11 -5.97
N GLY A 111 0.23 10.19 -4.99
CA GLY A 111 1.53 9.53 -5.04
C GLY A 111 1.43 8.01 -5.18
N THR A 112 0.53 7.38 -4.42
CA THR A 112 0.35 5.92 -4.50
C THR A 112 -0.31 5.46 -5.80
N LYS A 113 -1.15 6.30 -6.42
CA LYS A 113 -1.72 6.02 -7.74
C LYS A 113 -0.66 6.12 -8.84
N LEU A 114 0.09 7.23 -8.89
CA LEU A 114 1.19 7.45 -9.85
C LEU A 114 2.32 6.42 -9.68
N GLY A 115 2.63 6.07 -8.43
CA GLY A 115 3.66 5.12 -8.06
C GLY A 115 3.22 3.66 -8.16
N SER A 116 1.95 3.37 -8.46
CA SER A 116 1.38 2.01 -8.51
C SER A 116 1.56 1.19 -7.21
N GLY A 117 1.66 1.85 -6.06
CA GLY A 117 1.91 1.19 -4.78
C GLY A 117 2.28 2.12 -3.65
N CYS A 118 2.53 1.53 -2.47
CA CYS A 118 2.96 2.20 -1.24
C CYS A 118 3.94 1.31 -0.47
N THR A 119 4.24 1.65 0.79
CA THR A 119 5.12 0.87 1.68
C THR A 119 4.73 -0.61 1.79
N SER A 120 3.43 -0.97 1.84
CA SER A 120 3.03 -2.39 1.87
C SER A 120 3.16 -3.07 0.51
N GLY A 121 2.91 -2.37 -0.59
CA GLY A 121 3.04 -2.91 -1.94
C GLY A 121 4.49 -3.09 -2.39
N HIS A 122 5.30 -2.03 -2.29
CA HIS A 122 6.70 -2.03 -2.71
C HIS A 122 7.65 -2.55 -1.62
N GLY A 123 7.46 -2.13 -0.38
CA GLY A 123 8.29 -2.57 0.75
C GLY A 123 8.00 -4.02 1.12
N VAL A 124 6.84 -4.27 1.71
CA VAL A 124 6.50 -5.58 2.30
C VAL A 124 6.34 -6.67 1.24
N CYS A 125 5.67 -6.39 0.11
CA CYS A 125 5.42 -7.40 -0.92
C CYS A 125 6.40 -7.33 -2.12
N GLY A 126 7.02 -6.18 -2.38
CA GLY A 126 7.87 -5.96 -3.56
C GLY A 126 9.34 -6.33 -3.36
N LEU A 127 9.95 -5.90 -2.24
CA LEU A 127 11.34 -6.21 -1.90
C LEU A 127 11.63 -7.71 -1.76
N PRO A 128 10.77 -8.55 -1.13
CA PRO A 128 11.03 -9.99 -1.04
C PRO A 128 11.10 -10.71 -2.39
N ARG A 129 10.55 -10.10 -3.44
CA ARG A 129 10.61 -10.60 -4.83
C ARG A 129 11.82 -10.08 -5.60
N PHE A 130 12.75 -9.39 -4.95
CA PHE A 130 13.94 -8.78 -5.53
C PHE A 130 13.65 -7.86 -6.73
N SER A 131 12.52 -7.13 -6.67
CA SER A 131 12.10 -6.22 -7.73
C SER A 131 12.92 -4.91 -7.67
N ARG A 132 13.72 -4.64 -8.72
CA ARG A 132 14.44 -3.36 -8.88
C ARG A 132 13.52 -2.15 -8.80
N ARG A 133 12.36 -2.21 -9.48
CA ARG A 133 11.28 -1.21 -9.41
C ARG A 133 10.90 -0.90 -7.96
N SER A 134 10.67 -1.93 -7.16
CA SER A 134 10.24 -1.76 -5.76
C SER A 134 11.35 -1.22 -4.88
N LEU A 135 12.61 -1.63 -5.10
CA LEU A 135 13.76 -1.08 -4.40
C LEU A 135 13.90 0.42 -4.63
N VAL A 136 13.85 0.85 -5.90
CA VAL A 136 13.95 2.27 -6.26
C VAL A 136 12.80 3.08 -5.66
N ALA A 137 11.57 2.57 -5.73
CA ALA A 137 10.41 3.22 -5.10
C ALA A 137 10.64 3.42 -3.59
N VAL A 138 11.07 2.36 -2.88
CA VAL A 138 11.34 2.40 -1.43
C VAL A 138 12.42 3.41 -1.08
N CYS A 139 13.55 3.39 -1.77
CA CYS A 139 14.61 4.37 -1.54
C CYS A 139 14.13 5.80 -1.77
N THR A 140 13.34 6.03 -2.83
CA THR A 140 12.84 7.36 -3.20
C THR A 140 11.89 7.91 -2.15
N PHE A 141 10.83 7.17 -1.79
CA PHE A 141 9.87 7.68 -0.81
C PHE A 141 10.46 7.77 0.60
N MET A 142 11.43 6.90 0.93
CA MET A 142 12.10 6.94 2.22
C MET A 142 12.97 8.20 2.34
N ALA A 143 13.77 8.49 1.31
CA ALA A 143 14.59 9.69 1.28
C ALA A 143 13.74 10.96 1.38
N VAL A 144 12.68 11.07 0.57
CA VAL A 144 11.78 12.24 0.61
C VAL A 144 11.03 12.33 1.94
N GLY A 145 10.58 11.20 2.49
CA GLY A 145 9.93 11.17 3.81
C GLY A 145 10.86 11.64 4.92
N VAL A 146 12.12 11.20 4.91
CA VAL A 146 13.13 11.64 5.88
C VAL A 146 13.40 13.13 5.77
N ILE A 147 13.61 13.64 4.55
CA ILE A 147 13.84 15.07 4.29
C ILE A 147 12.63 15.88 4.78
N THR A 148 11.41 15.46 4.44
CA THR A 148 10.19 16.17 4.81
C THR A 148 9.98 16.19 6.33
N ALA A 149 10.07 15.04 6.99
CA ALA A 149 9.87 14.96 8.44
C ALA A 149 10.94 15.76 9.22
N SER A 150 12.21 15.63 8.81
CA SER A 150 13.33 16.32 9.46
C SER A 150 13.24 17.83 9.27
N THR A 151 12.83 18.31 8.09
CA THR A 151 12.67 19.75 7.82
C THR A 151 11.50 20.35 8.59
N ILE A 152 10.33 19.69 8.63
CA ILE A 152 9.18 20.13 9.43
C ILE A 152 9.54 20.15 10.92
N GLY A 153 10.25 19.13 11.40
CA GLY A 153 10.77 19.08 12.76
C GLY A 153 11.75 20.21 13.08
N ALA A 154 12.73 20.46 12.20
CA ALA A 154 13.74 21.50 12.36
C ALA A 154 13.15 22.91 12.35
N LEU A 155 12.10 23.15 11.56
CA LEU A 155 11.37 24.42 11.52
C LEU A 155 10.42 24.64 12.70
N GLY A 156 10.23 23.66 13.58
CA GLY A 156 9.30 23.75 14.70
C GLY A 156 7.83 23.81 14.28
N LEU A 157 7.51 23.35 13.06
CA LEU A 157 6.14 23.33 12.50
C LEU A 157 5.28 22.19 13.06
N ARG A 158 5.89 21.28 13.85
CA ARG A 158 5.21 20.22 14.60
C ARG A 158 5.63 20.25 16.07
N PRO A 159 4.80 19.73 16.99
CA PRO A 159 5.19 19.56 18.39
C PRO A 159 6.45 18.71 18.51
N ALA A 160 7.21 18.90 19.59
CA ALA A 160 8.39 18.07 19.84
C ALA A 160 8.01 16.58 19.90
N LEU A 161 8.78 15.73 19.23
CA LEU A 161 8.59 14.29 19.29
C LEU A 161 8.83 13.84 20.73
N THR A 162 7.85 13.18 21.31
CA THR A 162 7.99 12.46 22.58
C THR A 162 8.04 10.98 22.27
N THR A 163 8.82 10.22 23.04
CA THR A 163 8.79 8.76 22.92
C THR A 163 7.48 8.26 23.52
N PRO A 164 6.55 7.72 22.71
CA PRO A 164 5.32 7.17 23.27
C PRO A 164 5.69 5.96 24.15
N ALA A 165 5.06 5.85 25.32
CA ALA A 165 5.21 4.67 26.15
C ALA A 165 4.86 3.43 25.31
N PRO A 166 5.71 2.38 25.29
CA PRO A 166 5.33 1.14 24.64
C PRO A 166 4.05 0.63 25.34
N PRO A 167 3.07 0.10 24.59
CA PRO A 167 1.89 -0.51 25.20
C PRO A 167 2.35 -1.66 26.11
N SER A 168 2.47 -1.39 27.41
CA SER A 168 2.98 -2.34 28.40
C SER A 168 1.84 -3.27 28.85
N ALA A 169 2.18 -4.55 29.04
CA ALA A 169 1.40 -5.61 29.68
C ALA A 169 0.18 -6.22 28.94
N ALA A 170 -0.44 -5.55 27.96
CA ALA A 170 -1.65 -6.09 27.30
C ALA A 170 -1.38 -6.79 25.95
N LEU A 171 -0.10 -6.97 25.62
CA LEU A 171 0.36 -7.35 24.28
C LEU A 171 0.48 -8.86 24.02
N SER A 172 0.65 -9.66 25.07
CA SER A 172 0.63 -11.13 24.99
C SER A 172 -0.73 -11.65 24.53
N GLY A 173 -1.83 -10.99 24.93
CA GLY A 173 -3.18 -11.29 24.45
C GLY A 173 -3.41 -10.93 22.98
N ALA A 174 -2.89 -9.79 22.51
CA ALA A 174 -3.01 -9.35 21.12
C ALA A 174 -2.19 -10.24 20.15
N VAL A 175 -1.00 -10.67 20.57
CA VAL A 175 -0.15 -11.60 19.80
C VAL A 175 -0.78 -13.00 19.76
N ALA A 176 -1.35 -13.48 20.88
CA ALA A 176 -2.08 -14.74 20.91
C ALA A 176 -3.35 -14.71 20.05
N ALA A 177 -4.10 -13.60 20.07
CA ALA A 177 -5.27 -13.40 19.21
C ALA A 177 -4.88 -13.31 17.72
N ALA A 178 -3.77 -12.64 17.38
CA ALA A 178 -3.24 -12.61 16.02
C ALA A 178 -2.84 -14.01 15.53
N ALA A 179 -2.13 -14.78 16.37
CA ALA A 179 -1.71 -16.14 16.07
C ALA A 179 -2.91 -17.10 15.94
N ALA A 180 -3.88 -17.02 16.85
CA ALA A 180 -5.11 -17.81 16.79
C ALA A 180 -5.96 -17.47 15.57
N MET A 181 -6.06 -16.19 15.19
CA MET A 181 -6.80 -15.74 14.02
C MET A 181 -6.10 -16.12 12.71
N ALA A 182 -4.76 -16.01 12.66
CA ALA A 182 -3.96 -16.52 11.54
C ALA A 182 -4.15 -18.04 11.38
N LEU A 183 -4.12 -18.78 12.48
CA LEU A 183 -4.35 -20.23 12.48
C LEU A 183 -5.78 -20.58 12.05
N ALA A 184 -6.79 -19.87 12.56
CA ALA A 184 -8.19 -20.07 12.18
C ALA A 184 -8.45 -19.80 10.69
N VAL A 185 -7.83 -18.76 10.12
CA VAL A 185 -7.91 -18.47 8.67
C VAL A 185 -7.22 -19.57 7.86
N LEU A 186 -6.07 -20.07 8.31
CA LEU A 186 -5.34 -21.16 7.67
C LEU A 186 -6.03 -22.52 7.81
N ILE A 187 -6.84 -22.74 8.84
CA ILE A 187 -7.64 -23.95 9.04
C ILE A 187 -8.95 -23.86 8.26
N GLY A 188 -9.65 -22.72 8.29
CA GLY A 188 -10.88 -22.49 7.53
C GLY A 188 -10.68 -22.55 6.02
N GLY A 189 -9.49 -22.19 5.53
CA GLY A 189 -9.09 -22.34 4.12
C GLY A 189 -8.76 -23.79 3.71
N ARG A 190 -8.72 -24.75 4.64
CA ARG A 190 -8.42 -26.18 4.40
C ARG A 190 -9.66 -27.07 4.36
N THR A 191 -10.87 -26.51 4.34
CA THR A 191 -12.08 -27.34 4.18
C THR A 191 -11.91 -28.23 2.95
N PRO A 192 -11.97 -29.57 3.11
CA PRO A 192 -11.63 -30.50 2.05
C PRO A 192 -12.53 -30.21 0.85
N ALA A 193 -11.91 -30.19 -0.34
CA ALA A 193 -12.64 -30.18 -1.59
C ALA A 193 -13.66 -31.32 -1.52
N ALA A 194 -14.95 -30.98 -1.44
CA ALA A 194 -16.01 -31.95 -1.57
C ALA A 194 -15.78 -32.66 -2.91
N ASN A 195 -15.59 -33.97 -2.80
CA ASN A 195 -15.32 -34.85 -3.92
C ASN A 195 -16.52 -34.78 -4.88
N GLY A 196 -16.35 -34.20 -6.06
CA GLY A 196 -17.44 -34.12 -7.03
C GLY A 196 -17.20 -33.09 -8.12
N LYS A 197 -17.62 -33.46 -9.34
CA LYS A 197 -17.43 -32.78 -10.62
C LYS A 197 -18.15 -31.42 -10.77
N ASP A 198 -18.42 -30.71 -9.67
CA ASP A 198 -18.99 -29.35 -9.69
C ASP A 198 -17.85 -28.32 -9.69
N GLU A 199 -17.25 -28.19 -10.87
CA GLU A 199 -16.15 -27.30 -11.13
C GLU A 199 -16.64 -25.84 -11.16
N LEU A 200 -16.39 -25.11 -10.05
CA LEU A 200 -16.33 -23.65 -9.99
C LEU A 200 -17.64 -22.85 -9.72
N ALA A 201 -18.53 -23.30 -8.84
CA ALA A 201 -19.61 -22.44 -8.31
C ALA A 201 -19.06 -21.30 -7.39
N PRO A 202 -19.73 -20.12 -7.32
CA PRO A 202 -19.16 -18.88 -6.77
C PRO A 202 -18.99 -18.93 -5.24
N ARG A 203 -17.78 -19.23 -4.77
CA ARG A 203 -17.41 -19.15 -3.34
C ARG A 203 -17.13 -17.70 -2.89
N GLU A 204 -18.00 -16.77 -3.27
CA GLU A 204 -17.82 -15.34 -2.99
C GLU A 204 -17.80 -15.04 -1.48
N HIS A 205 -18.67 -15.70 -0.70
CA HIS A 205 -18.72 -15.56 0.75
C HIS A 205 -17.48 -16.10 1.44
N VAL A 206 -16.92 -17.23 0.96
CA VAL A 206 -15.69 -17.80 1.53
C VAL A 206 -14.48 -16.91 1.20
N ASP A 207 -14.42 -16.35 -0.01
CA ASP A 207 -13.40 -15.35 -0.35
C ASP A 207 -13.47 -14.13 0.55
N ALA A 208 -14.68 -13.59 0.72
CA ALA A 208 -14.92 -12.43 1.58
C ALA A 208 -14.52 -12.73 3.03
N ALA A 209 -14.93 -13.88 3.59
CA ALA A 209 -14.59 -14.27 4.96
C ALA A 209 -13.07 -14.44 5.16
N LEU A 210 -12.39 -15.13 4.23
CA LEU A 210 -10.94 -15.28 4.27
C LEU A 210 -10.23 -13.92 4.15
N SER A 211 -10.67 -13.08 3.22
CA SER A 211 -10.11 -11.74 3.02
C SER A 211 -10.32 -10.85 4.24
N ALA A 212 -11.49 -10.92 4.88
CA ALA A 212 -11.77 -10.22 6.12
C ALA A 212 -10.87 -10.71 7.28
N GLY A 213 -10.68 -12.02 7.42
CA GLY A 213 -9.77 -12.59 8.41
C GLY A 213 -8.31 -12.17 8.20
N LEU A 214 -7.85 -12.12 6.95
CA LEU A 214 -6.52 -11.62 6.60
C LEU A 214 -6.38 -10.11 6.84
N GLY A 215 -7.43 -9.34 6.56
CA GLY A 215 -7.52 -7.92 6.89
C GLY A 215 -7.45 -7.69 8.40
N ALA A 216 -8.17 -8.48 9.18
CA ALA A 216 -8.13 -8.44 10.64
C ALA A 216 -6.71 -8.73 11.18
N LEU A 217 -6.05 -9.77 10.68
CA LEU A 217 -4.66 -10.08 11.02
C LEU A 217 -3.70 -8.92 10.68
N PHE A 218 -3.89 -8.30 9.51
CA PHE A 218 -3.10 -7.13 9.09
C PHE A 218 -3.29 -5.94 10.05
N ALA A 219 -4.54 -5.64 10.43
CA ALA A 219 -4.83 -4.57 11.39
C ALA A 219 -4.24 -4.84 12.77
N VAL A 220 -4.33 -6.08 13.27
CA VAL A 220 -3.69 -6.44 14.55
C VAL A 220 -2.18 -6.27 14.48
N GLY A 221 -1.52 -6.66 13.37
CA GLY A 221 -0.09 -6.43 13.18
C GLY A 221 0.30 -4.94 13.20
N LEU A 222 -0.52 -4.06 12.60
CA LEU A 222 -0.33 -2.61 12.67
C LEU A 222 -0.54 -2.04 14.08
N SER A 223 -1.52 -2.54 14.82
CA SER A 223 -1.79 -2.11 16.19
C SER A 223 -0.69 -2.56 17.16
N VAL A 224 -0.23 -3.81 17.04
CA VAL A 224 0.83 -4.40 17.88
C VAL A 224 2.18 -3.70 17.66
N SER A 225 2.52 -3.42 16.40
CA SER A 225 3.74 -2.66 16.08
C SER A 225 3.67 -1.18 16.47
N GLY A 226 2.48 -0.67 16.84
CA GLY A 226 2.27 0.74 17.15
C GLY A 226 2.32 1.66 15.93
N MET A 227 2.33 1.13 14.71
CA MET A 227 2.38 1.90 13.46
C MET A 227 1.07 2.67 13.17
N ALA A 228 0.04 2.49 13.99
CA ALA A 228 -1.15 3.34 14.01
C ALA A 228 -0.92 4.71 14.66
N ARG A 229 0.22 4.94 15.34
CA ARG A 229 0.57 6.23 15.94
C ARG A 229 1.48 7.04 15.01
N PRO A 230 1.12 8.28 14.64
CA PRO A 230 1.97 9.16 13.84
C PRO A 230 3.35 9.41 14.46
N SER A 231 3.44 9.53 15.79
CA SER A 231 4.71 9.76 16.49
C SER A 231 5.77 8.68 16.22
N ARG A 232 5.38 7.40 16.18
CA ARG A 232 6.29 6.27 15.87
C ARG A 232 6.87 6.38 14.47
N VAL A 233 6.02 6.76 13.53
CA VAL A 233 6.40 6.86 12.12
C VAL A 233 7.29 8.07 11.89
N LEU A 234 6.91 9.22 12.44
CA LEU A 234 7.69 10.46 12.35
C LEU A 234 9.01 10.37 13.12
N GLY A 235 9.05 9.65 14.25
CA GLY A 235 10.26 9.37 15.01
C GLY A 235 11.26 8.48 14.28
N PHE A 236 10.79 7.61 13.38
CA PHE A 236 11.67 6.90 12.45
C PHE A 236 12.14 7.80 11.29
N LEU A 237 11.27 8.65 10.77
CA LEU A 237 11.58 9.52 9.63
C LEU A 237 12.46 10.72 9.98
N ASP A 238 12.59 11.08 11.25
CA ASP A 238 13.44 12.17 11.70
C ASP A 238 14.62 11.63 12.54
N PRO A 239 15.64 11.04 11.88
CA PRO A 239 16.83 10.54 12.58
C PRO A 239 17.68 11.64 13.21
N PHE A 240 17.45 12.91 12.83
CA PHE A 240 18.18 14.06 13.33
C PHE A 240 17.46 14.76 14.49
N SER A 241 16.34 14.21 14.96
CA SER A 241 15.57 14.80 16.03
C SER A 241 16.35 14.81 17.35
N ARG A 242 16.19 15.89 18.14
CA ARG A 242 16.79 15.98 19.49
C ARG A 242 16.18 15.00 20.49
N ALA A 243 15.03 14.40 20.17
CA ALA A 243 14.33 13.44 21.01
C ALA A 243 14.86 12.00 20.87
N GLY A 244 15.80 11.78 19.96
CA GLY A 244 16.30 10.45 19.59
C GLY A 244 15.56 9.86 18.39
N TRP A 245 16.12 8.80 17.83
CA TRP A 245 15.59 8.10 16.66
C TRP A 245 14.85 6.82 17.08
N ASP A 246 13.62 6.62 16.58
CA ASP A 246 12.81 5.42 16.86
C ASP A 246 13.00 4.37 15.73
N PRO A 247 13.70 3.25 15.96
CA PRO A 247 13.96 2.24 14.92
C PRO A 247 12.77 1.29 14.68
N THR A 248 11.62 1.47 15.34
CA THR A 248 10.50 0.51 15.30
C THR A 248 10.03 0.22 13.87
N LEU A 249 9.94 1.23 12.99
CA LEU A 249 9.53 1.01 11.60
C LEU A 249 10.54 0.13 10.83
N ALA A 250 11.85 0.28 11.07
CA ALA A 250 12.85 -0.60 10.48
C ALA A 250 12.68 -2.04 10.98
N CYS A 251 12.36 -2.24 12.27
CA CYS A 251 12.04 -3.57 12.80
C CYS A 251 10.79 -4.17 12.16
N VAL A 252 9.73 -3.38 11.94
CA VAL A 252 8.52 -3.82 11.22
C VAL A 252 8.84 -4.25 9.80
N LEU A 253 9.57 -3.42 9.05
CA LEU A 253 9.94 -3.73 7.67
C LEU A 253 10.87 -4.95 7.61
N GLY A 254 11.85 -5.03 8.51
CA GLY A 254 12.79 -6.14 8.61
C GLY A 254 12.11 -7.47 8.94
N GLY A 255 11.22 -7.49 9.94
CA GLY A 255 10.44 -8.68 10.29
C GLY A 255 9.52 -9.12 9.16
N ALA A 256 8.86 -8.17 8.50
CA ALA A 256 8.01 -8.47 7.35
C ALA A 256 8.81 -9.02 6.15
N LEU A 257 9.97 -8.42 5.85
CA LEU A 257 10.86 -8.84 4.77
C LEU A 257 11.42 -10.25 5.03
N ALA A 258 11.90 -10.51 6.25
CA ALA A 258 12.45 -11.82 6.62
C ALA A 258 11.42 -12.94 6.44
N VAL A 259 10.19 -12.73 6.89
CA VAL A 259 9.10 -13.71 6.70
C VAL A 259 8.75 -13.85 5.23
N ASN A 260 8.52 -12.74 4.51
CA ASN A 260 8.08 -12.79 3.12
C ASN A 260 9.14 -13.34 2.14
N VAL A 261 10.44 -13.13 2.38
CA VAL A 261 11.50 -13.72 1.54
C VAL A 261 11.41 -15.24 1.59
N CYS A 262 11.24 -15.80 2.80
CA CYS A 262 11.10 -17.23 3.00
C CYS A 262 9.78 -17.77 2.43
N THR A 263 8.65 -17.14 2.76
CA THR A 263 7.32 -17.63 2.35
C THR A 263 7.07 -17.45 0.87
N PHE A 264 7.39 -16.30 0.26
CA PHE A 264 7.14 -16.08 -1.17
C PHE A 264 8.01 -17.01 -2.01
N GLY A 265 9.26 -17.23 -1.61
CA GLY A 265 10.13 -18.19 -2.28
C GLY A 265 9.55 -19.62 -2.28
N LEU A 266 8.87 -20.03 -1.21
CA LEU A 266 8.20 -21.33 -1.12
C LEU A 266 6.85 -21.36 -1.86
N ILE A 267 6.06 -20.30 -1.76
CA ILE A 267 4.73 -20.20 -2.39
C ILE A 267 4.86 -20.17 -3.91
N LEU A 268 5.82 -19.40 -4.43
CA LEU A 268 6.05 -19.23 -5.87
C LEU A 268 6.73 -20.43 -6.53
N ARG A 269 7.18 -21.43 -5.76
CA ARG A 269 7.57 -22.75 -6.30
C ARG A 269 6.36 -23.59 -6.71
N ARG A 270 5.14 -23.21 -6.29
CA ARG A 270 3.91 -23.91 -6.67
C ARG A 270 3.43 -23.39 -8.03
N SER A 271 2.89 -24.28 -8.85
CA SER A 271 2.36 -23.90 -10.17
C SER A 271 1.06 -23.10 -10.12
N ARG A 272 0.29 -23.23 -9.03
CA ARG A 272 -0.98 -22.51 -8.79
C ARG A 272 -1.21 -22.21 -7.31
N PRO A 273 -1.95 -21.15 -6.97
CA PRO A 273 -2.44 -20.91 -5.62
C PRO A 273 -3.47 -21.98 -5.19
N LEU A 274 -3.79 -22.05 -3.90
CA LEU A 274 -4.63 -23.12 -3.35
C LEU A 274 -6.11 -22.99 -3.74
N LEU A 275 -6.64 -21.76 -3.85
CA LEU A 275 -8.06 -21.47 -4.08
C LEU A 275 -8.30 -20.61 -5.33
N ALA A 276 -7.31 -20.48 -6.21
CA ALA A 276 -7.43 -19.72 -7.46
C ALA A 276 -6.74 -20.43 -8.63
N ARG A 277 -7.08 -20.02 -9.86
CA ARG A 277 -6.58 -20.66 -11.08
C ARG A 277 -5.14 -20.25 -11.44
N ALA A 278 -4.73 -19.03 -11.10
CA ALA A 278 -3.41 -18.49 -11.42
C ALA A 278 -2.95 -17.44 -10.40
N PHE A 279 -1.65 -17.14 -10.40
CA PHE A 279 -1.07 -16.03 -9.64
C PHE A 279 -1.21 -14.71 -10.41
N GLU A 280 -1.82 -13.70 -9.77
CA GLU A 280 -1.93 -12.32 -10.26
C GLU A 280 -0.80 -11.47 -9.67
N LEU A 281 0.42 -11.62 -10.21
CA LEU A 281 1.60 -10.88 -9.76
C LEU A 281 1.82 -9.64 -10.66
N PRO A 282 2.19 -8.48 -10.09
CA PRO A 282 2.69 -7.35 -10.88
C PRO A 282 3.91 -7.76 -11.69
N THR A 283 3.82 -7.64 -13.02
CA THR A 283 4.86 -8.02 -13.98
C THR A 283 5.81 -6.88 -14.32
N ALA A 284 5.44 -5.62 -14.03
CA ALA A 284 6.24 -4.44 -14.36
C ALA A 284 7.57 -4.41 -13.59
N ARG A 285 8.68 -4.35 -14.33
CA ARG A 285 10.04 -4.27 -13.78
C ARG A 285 10.71 -2.93 -14.00
N ASP A 286 10.18 -2.12 -14.91
CA ASP A 286 10.81 -0.89 -15.33
C ASP A 286 10.61 0.22 -14.29
N VAL A 287 11.66 1.02 -14.15
CA VAL A 287 11.69 2.25 -13.36
C VAL A 287 11.23 3.37 -14.29
N THR A 288 10.01 3.85 -14.06
CA THR A 288 9.42 4.92 -14.88
C THR A 288 9.49 6.27 -14.15
N PRO A 289 9.46 7.40 -14.88
CA PRO A 289 9.36 8.71 -14.25
C PRO A 289 8.12 8.84 -13.34
N SER A 290 6.99 8.26 -13.76
CA SER A 290 5.77 8.19 -12.93
C SER A 290 5.99 7.48 -11.60
N LEU A 291 6.83 6.43 -11.58
CA LEU A 291 7.20 5.75 -10.33
C LEU A 291 7.97 6.68 -9.40
N LEU A 292 8.96 7.40 -9.93
CA LEU A 292 9.80 8.30 -9.13
C LEU A 292 8.99 9.48 -8.60
N VAL A 293 8.22 10.15 -9.46
CA VAL A 293 7.34 11.26 -9.08
C VAL A 293 6.31 10.79 -8.07
N GLY A 294 5.62 9.68 -8.33
CA GLY A 294 4.65 9.11 -7.41
C GLY A 294 5.25 8.73 -6.05
N SER A 295 6.44 8.12 -6.05
CA SER A 295 7.16 7.77 -4.81
C SER A 295 7.59 9.01 -4.04
N ALA A 296 8.06 10.06 -4.71
CA ALA A 296 8.42 11.31 -4.08
C ALA A 296 7.19 12.01 -3.46
N THR A 297 6.09 12.13 -4.20
CA THR A 297 4.83 12.72 -3.70
C THR A 297 4.28 11.92 -2.51
N PHE A 298 4.36 10.60 -2.56
CA PHE A 298 4.00 9.73 -1.44
C PHE A 298 4.90 9.99 -0.22
N GLY A 299 6.22 10.06 -0.40
CA GLY A 299 7.18 10.37 0.66
C GLY A 299 6.92 11.73 1.30
N LEU A 300 6.56 12.75 0.51
CA LEU A 300 6.21 14.07 1.00
C LEU A 300 4.97 14.05 1.90
N GLY A 301 3.87 13.45 1.43
CA GLY A 301 2.64 13.35 2.24
C GLY A 301 2.84 12.48 3.49
N TRP A 302 3.61 11.40 3.37
CA TRP A 302 3.92 10.51 4.48
C TRP A 302 4.81 11.18 5.54
N GLY A 303 5.84 11.94 5.14
CA GLY A 303 6.70 12.70 6.04
C GLY A 303 5.99 13.89 6.71
N LEU A 304 4.95 14.44 6.06
CA LEU A 304 4.12 15.51 6.61
C LEU A 304 3.25 15.06 7.78
N ALA A 305 2.54 13.93 7.64
CA ALA A 305 1.55 13.49 8.63
C ALA A 305 1.95 12.23 9.41
N GLY A 306 2.97 11.48 8.98
CA GLY A 306 3.31 10.19 9.59
C GLY A 306 2.25 9.10 9.36
N VAL A 307 1.30 9.31 8.45
CA VAL A 307 0.19 8.39 8.21
C VAL A 307 0.31 7.77 6.81
N CYS A 308 0.28 6.44 6.78
CA CYS A 308 0.20 5.64 5.56
C CYS A 308 -1.23 5.11 5.36
N PRO A 309 -1.57 4.61 4.16
CA PRO A 309 -2.93 4.11 3.88
C PRO A 309 -3.35 2.93 4.76
N GLY A 310 -2.40 2.06 5.14
CA GLY A 310 -2.68 0.98 6.10
C GLY A 310 -3.07 1.49 7.49
N PRO A 311 -2.18 2.22 8.18
CA PRO A 311 -2.51 2.92 9.42
C PRO A 311 -3.77 3.77 9.33
N ALA A 312 -4.02 4.48 8.23
CA ALA A 312 -5.21 5.32 8.06
C ALA A 312 -6.51 4.53 8.19
N ILE A 313 -6.61 3.32 7.60
CA ILE A 313 -7.78 2.45 7.73
C ILE A 313 -7.92 1.92 9.16
N VAL A 314 -6.80 1.61 9.82
CA VAL A 314 -6.81 1.15 11.22
C VAL A 314 -7.26 2.29 12.15
N ILE A 315 -6.70 3.49 12.01
CA ILE A 315 -7.06 4.68 12.78
C ILE A 315 -8.54 5.06 12.55
N LEU A 316 -9.02 4.94 11.30
CA LEU A 316 -10.43 5.14 10.96
C LEU A 316 -11.32 4.12 11.69
N GLY A 317 -10.93 2.84 11.68
CA GLY A 317 -11.64 1.78 12.41
C GLY A 317 -11.65 1.99 13.92
N ALA A 318 -10.62 2.61 14.49
CA ALA A 318 -10.57 3.01 15.89
C ALA A 318 -11.47 4.23 16.21
N GLY A 319 -12.11 4.84 15.21
CA GLY A 319 -13.06 5.95 15.39
C GLY A 319 -12.40 7.33 15.53
N LYS A 320 -11.11 7.49 15.20
CA LYS A 320 -10.48 8.81 15.28
C LYS A 320 -10.92 9.69 14.09
N PRO A 321 -11.43 10.91 14.34
CA PRO A 321 -11.98 11.77 13.28
C PRO A 321 -10.94 12.23 12.27
N VAL A 322 -9.67 12.36 12.69
CA VAL A 322 -8.56 12.76 11.81
C VAL A 322 -8.38 11.81 10.62
N ALA A 323 -8.67 10.52 10.78
CA ALA A 323 -8.55 9.55 9.70
C ALA A 323 -9.64 9.70 8.64
N VAL A 324 -10.79 10.29 8.97
CA VAL A 324 -11.86 10.57 7.99
C VAL A 324 -11.34 11.53 6.92
N ALA A 325 -10.75 12.66 7.35
CA ALA A 325 -10.19 13.65 6.43
C ALA A 325 -9.08 13.05 5.55
N PHE A 326 -8.18 12.27 6.15
CA PHE A 326 -7.09 11.61 5.43
C PHE A 326 -7.61 10.59 4.41
N VAL A 327 -8.49 9.68 4.80
CA VAL A 327 -9.00 8.62 3.92
C VAL A 327 -9.87 9.20 2.81
N ALA A 328 -10.70 10.20 3.10
CA ALA A 328 -11.48 10.88 2.07
C ALA A 328 -10.58 11.54 1.02
N ALA A 329 -9.57 12.30 1.47
CA ALA A 329 -8.61 12.94 0.57
C ALA A 329 -7.79 11.92 -0.23
N LEU A 330 -7.39 10.81 0.39
CA LEU A 330 -6.67 9.72 -0.25
C LEU A 330 -7.48 9.11 -1.39
N LEU A 331 -8.72 8.69 -1.12
CA LEU A 331 -9.58 8.08 -2.14
C LEU A 331 -9.93 9.07 -3.24
N GLY A 332 -10.22 10.33 -2.89
CA GLY A 332 -10.49 11.39 -3.84
C GLY A 332 -9.30 11.66 -4.76
N ALA A 333 -8.09 11.75 -4.22
CA ALA A 333 -6.88 11.96 -5.01
C ALA A 333 -6.53 10.75 -5.89
N GLN A 334 -6.78 9.51 -5.43
CA GLN A 334 -6.61 8.31 -6.24
C GLN A 334 -7.57 8.30 -7.45
N ALA A 335 -8.85 8.62 -7.23
CA ALA A 335 -9.84 8.74 -8.29
C ALA A 335 -9.52 9.87 -9.27
N ALA A 336 -9.16 11.06 -8.76
CA ALA A 336 -8.80 12.22 -9.58
C ALA A 336 -7.55 11.95 -10.44
N THR A 337 -6.54 11.31 -9.87
CA THR A 337 -5.32 10.93 -10.61
C THR A 337 -5.63 9.91 -11.70
N GLU A 338 -6.50 8.94 -11.43
CA GLU A 338 -6.95 7.97 -12.45
C GLU A 338 -7.67 8.65 -13.61
N ALA A 339 -8.60 9.56 -13.29
CA ALA A 339 -9.33 10.32 -14.30
C ALA A 339 -8.38 11.18 -15.15
N ALA A 340 -7.40 11.83 -14.51
CA ALA A 340 -6.39 12.62 -15.22
C ALA A 340 -5.53 11.76 -16.16
N GLN A 341 -5.11 10.57 -15.73
CA GLN A 341 -4.37 9.63 -16.57
C GLN A 341 -5.21 9.15 -17.76
N ALA A 342 -6.48 8.80 -17.54
CA ALA A 342 -7.40 8.39 -18.59
C ALA A 342 -7.60 9.51 -19.65
N CYS A 343 -7.76 10.76 -19.23
CA CYS A 343 -7.84 11.90 -20.15
C CYS A 343 -6.54 12.10 -20.95
N TYR A 344 -5.38 11.95 -20.30
CA TYR A 344 -4.08 12.08 -20.97
C TYR A 344 -3.83 10.96 -21.97
N ASP A 345 -4.28 9.73 -21.72
CA ASP A 345 -4.13 8.61 -22.66
C ASP A 345 -5.04 8.74 -23.89
N VAL A 346 -6.17 9.44 -23.76
CA VAL A 346 -7.09 9.76 -24.86
C VAL A 346 -6.62 10.98 -25.68
N ALA A 347 -5.94 11.94 -25.04
CA ALA A 347 -5.37 13.16 -25.65
C ALA A 347 -4.54 12.96 -26.94
N PRO A 348 -3.56 12.04 -27.00
CA PRO A 348 -2.76 11.83 -28.19
C PRO A 348 -3.49 11.00 -29.25
N ALA A 349 -4.54 10.25 -28.90
CA ALA A 349 -5.27 9.42 -29.86
C ALA A 349 -6.04 10.28 -30.87
N HIS A 350 -6.67 11.38 -30.44
CA HIS A 350 -7.34 12.29 -31.36
C HIS A 350 -6.37 13.20 -32.13
N ALA A 351 -5.21 13.54 -31.56
CA ALA A 351 -4.17 14.27 -32.29
C ALA A 351 -3.58 13.43 -33.44
N VAL A 352 -3.39 12.11 -33.24
CA VAL A 352 -2.94 11.19 -34.29
C VAL A 352 -4.04 10.94 -35.33
N VAL A 353 -5.30 10.78 -34.90
CA VAL A 353 -6.45 10.60 -35.82
C VAL A 353 -6.76 11.87 -36.61
N ALA A 354 -6.53 13.07 -36.07
CA ALA A 354 -6.75 14.32 -36.79
C ALA A 354 -5.66 14.63 -37.84
N VAL A 355 -4.43 14.14 -37.64
CA VAL A 355 -3.29 14.42 -38.53
C VAL A 355 -3.13 13.36 -39.64
N ALA A 356 -3.67 12.15 -39.46
CA ALA A 356 -3.58 11.08 -40.45
C ALA A 356 -4.26 11.38 -41.82
N PRO A 357 -5.48 11.96 -41.88
CA PRO A 357 -6.10 12.32 -43.16
C PRO A 357 -5.36 13.45 -43.88
N ALA A 358 -4.81 14.40 -43.09
CA ALA A 358 -4.06 15.54 -43.61
C ALA A 358 -2.69 15.11 -44.19
N LEU A 359 -2.04 14.10 -43.61
CA LEU A 359 -0.81 13.51 -44.14
C LEU A 359 -1.05 12.59 -45.34
N ALA A 360 -2.16 11.83 -45.37
CA ALA A 360 -2.53 10.99 -46.51
C ALA A 360 -2.91 11.83 -47.75
N ALA A 361 -3.61 12.96 -47.56
CA ALA A 361 -3.91 13.91 -48.62
C ALA A 361 -2.64 14.60 -49.17
N ALA A 362 -1.60 14.77 -48.34
CA ALA A 362 -0.33 15.38 -48.74
C ALA A 362 0.65 14.41 -49.44
N SER A 363 0.50 13.10 -49.27
CA SER A 363 1.44 12.08 -49.79
C SER A 363 0.99 11.38 -51.06
N GLY A 364 -0.23 11.64 -51.55
CA GLY A 364 -0.75 11.04 -52.80
C GLY A 364 -0.96 9.52 -52.73
N ALA A 365 -1.04 8.95 -51.53
CA ALA A 365 -1.16 7.50 -51.32
C ALA A 365 -2.60 6.99 -51.55
N ASP A 366 -2.68 5.78 -52.10
CA ASP A 366 -3.91 5.05 -52.47
C ASP A 366 -4.93 5.01 -51.30
N PRO A 367 -6.17 5.51 -51.48
CA PRO A 367 -7.19 5.60 -50.43
C PRO A 367 -7.55 4.25 -49.79
N ASP A 368 -7.42 3.13 -50.50
CA ASP A 368 -7.71 1.79 -49.97
C ASP A 368 -6.70 1.33 -48.90
N LEU A 369 -5.46 1.85 -48.96
CA LEU A 369 -4.41 1.53 -47.99
C LEU A 369 -4.60 2.29 -46.67
N ALA A 370 -5.14 3.51 -46.73
CA ALA A 370 -5.45 4.33 -45.57
C ALA A 370 -6.58 3.73 -44.73
N GLU A 371 -7.61 3.17 -45.38
CA GLU A 371 -8.74 2.52 -44.71
C GLU A 371 -8.31 1.24 -43.97
N ARG A 372 -7.41 0.44 -44.56
CA ARG A 372 -6.82 -0.75 -43.92
C ARG A 372 -5.94 -0.41 -42.72
N ALA A 373 -5.19 0.70 -42.76
CA ALA A 373 -4.44 1.20 -41.60
C ALA A 373 -5.37 1.72 -40.49
N HIS A 374 -6.48 2.35 -40.87
CA HIS A 374 -7.50 2.85 -39.93
C HIS A 374 -8.16 1.70 -39.14
N GLY A 375 -8.42 0.56 -39.79
CA GLY A 375 -8.93 -0.66 -39.14
C GLY A 375 -7.95 -1.28 -38.14
N LEU A 376 -6.64 -1.18 -38.39
CA LEU A 376 -5.60 -1.72 -37.50
C LEU A 376 -5.37 -0.84 -36.25
N CYS A 377 -5.57 0.48 -36.35
CA CYS A 377 -5.45 1.40 -35.22
C CYS A 377 -6.60 1.29 -34.21
N VAL A 378 -7.80 0.92 -34.65
CA VAL A 378 -8.96 0.69 -33.75
C VAL A 378 -8.81 -0.64 -32.99
N GLY A 379 -7.95 -1.55 -33.45
CA GLY A 379 -7.69 -2.89 -32.88
C GLY A 379 -6.64 -2.98 -31.76
N GLY A 380 -6.27 -1.89 -31.10
CA GLY A 380 -5.67 -1.94 -29.75
C GLY A 380 -4.22 -2.45 -29.59
N SER A 381 -3.39 -2.50 -30.64
CA SER A 381 -1.96 -2.84 -30.49
C SER A 381 -1.04 -1.89 -31.25
N ARG A 382 -0.31 -1.04 -30.50
CA ARG A 382 0.74 -0.13 -31.04
C ARG A 382 1.90 -0.89 -31.71
N VAL A 383 2.02 -2.20 -31.55
CA VAL A 383 3.14 -3.00 -32.07
C VAL A 383 2.94 -3.41 -33.53
N ALA A 384 1.69 -3.58 -33.98
CA ALA A 384 1.40 -3.99 -35.35
C ALA A 384 1.63 -2.86 -36.38
N ALA A 385 1.32 -1.61 -36.00
CA ALA A 385 1.48 -0.45 -36.87
C ALA A 385 2.95 -0.13 -37.19
N SER A 386 3.85 -0.22 -36.21
CA SER A 386 5.29 0.01 -36.45
C SER A 386 5.93 -1.08 -37.31
N ALA A 387 5.46 -2.33 -37.23
CA ALA A 387 6.00 -3.43 -38.04
C ALA A 387 5.56 -3.34 -39.51
N ALA A 388 4.32 -2.89 -39.78
CA ALA A 388 3.82 -2.70 -41.15
C ALA A 388 4.53 -1.53 -41.87
N LEU A 389 4.84 -0.45 -41.15
CA LEU A 389 5.55 0.72 -41.71
C LEU A 389 7.04 0.46 -41.96
N LEU A 390 7.68 -0.43 -41.20
CA LEU A 390 9.10 -0.77 -41.37
C LEU A 390 9.35 -1.88 -42.40
N GLY A 391 8.32 -2.66 -42.77
CA GLY A 391 8.43 -3.75 -43.76
C GLY A 391 8.23 -3.31 -45.22
N ALA A 392 7.58 -2.16 -45.47
CA ALA A 392 7.23 -1.71 -46.82
C ALA A 392 8.34 -0.90 -47.53
N GLY A 393 9.50 -0.70 -46.89
CA GLY A 393 10.61 0.09 -47.42
C GLY A 393 11.70 -0.68 -48.17
N ARG A 394 11.47 -1.93 -48.58
CA ARG A 394 12.43 -2.73 -49.37
C ARG A 394 11.74 -3.47 -50.51
N THR A 395 11.53 -2.78 -51.61
CA THR A 395 11.65 -3.30 -52.98
C THR A 395 12.10 -2.16 -53.87
#